data_AF-A0A950CJJ8-F1
#
_entry.id   AF-A0A950CJJ8-F1
#
_cell.length_a   1.000
_cell.length_b   1.000
_cell.length_c   1.000
_cell.angle_alpha   90.00
_cell.angle_beta   90.00
_cell.angle_gamma   90.00
#
_symmetry.space_group_name_H-M   'P 1'
#
loop_
_entity.id
_entity.type
_entity.pdbx_description
1 polymer ?
#
loop_
_entity_poly.entity_id
_entity_poly.type
_entity_poly.pdbx_seq_one_letter_code
_entity_poly.pdbx_strand_id
1 'polypeptide(L)'
;MRVGRLGTGAGLFATLLLIPFYAAANPSGEASATSAEASFYESSGAAPIWIIKMNDDDPMYQPNSIQISAGQTVQWENDGQVGHSVTDDPARASKPTDALLPAGVMPFNSGNVMPGGR
;
A
#
# COMPACT_ATOMS: atom_id res chain seq x y z
N MET A 1 1.19 18.78 -59.00
CA MET A 1 1.54 17.39 -58.64
C MET A 1 0.31 16.76 -57.98
N ARG A 2 -0.20 15.69 -58.59
CA ARG A 2 -1.29 14.74 -58.26
C ARG A 2 -2.33 15.06 -57.15
N VAL A 3 -3.56 15.13 -57.65
CA VAL A 3 -4.86 14.92 -56.99
C VAL A 3 -5.05 13.44 -56.63
N GLY A 4 -5.74 13.13 -55.53
CA GLY A 4 -6.21 11.78 -55.18
C GLY A 4 -7.59 11.84 -54.52
N ARG A 5 -8.60 11.29 -55.21
CA ARG A 5 -10.01 11.10 -54.80
C ARG A 5 -10.22 9.76 -54.07
N LEU A 6 -11.47 9.56 -53.62
CA LEU A 6 -12.22 8.34 -53.22
C LEU A 6 -12.37 8.20 -51.69
N GLY A 7 -13.55 7.90 -51.14
CA GLY A 7 -14.83 7.55 -51.74
C GLY A 7 -15.80 7.10 -50.63
N THR A 8 -17.06 7.49 -50.78
CA THR A 8 -18.22 7.08 -49.97
C THR A 8 -18.47 5.57 -50.08
N GLY A 9 -18.78 4.89 -48.98
CA GLY A 9 -19.15 3.48 -48.99
C GLY A 9 -20.15 3.15 -47.88
N ALA A 10 -21.42 3.02 -48.26
CA ALA A 10 -22.50 2.47 -47.45
C ALA A 10 -22.58 0.94 -47.63
N GLY A 11 -22.93 0.22 -46.57
CA GLY A 11 -23.39 -1.18 -46.57
C GLY A 11 -23.79 -1.54 -45.13
N LEU A 12 -25.07 -1.63 -44.75
CA LEU A 12 -26.07 -2.70 -44.95
C LEU A 12 -25.62 -4.08 -44.45
N PHE A 13 -26.60 -4.82 -43.88
CA PHE A 13 -26.62 -6.19 -43.34
C PHE A 13 -26.33 -6.31 -41.83
N ALA A 14 -27.10 -7.04 -41.01
CA ALA A 14 -28.40 -7.70 -41.15
C ALA A 14 -28.89 -7.98 -39.72
N THR A 15 -30.16 -7.74 -39.43
CA THR A 15 -30.82 -8.14 -38.19
C THR A 15 -31.11 -9.64 -38.25
N LEU A 16 -30.72 -10.40 -37.23
CA LEU A 16 -31.28 -11.71 -36.95
C LEU A 16 -31.57 -11.83 -35.44
N LEU A 17 -32.85 -11.82 -35.11
CA LEU A 17 -33.40 -12.22 -33.81
C LEU A 17 -33.42 -13.74 -33.71
N LEU A 18 -33.00 -14.33 -32.58
CA LEU A 18 -33.46 -15.67 -32.19
C LEU A 18 -33.38 -15.90 -30.66
N ILE A 19 -34.53 -15.68 -30.00
CA ILE A 19 -35.20 -16.37 -28.86
C ILE A 19 -34.42 -17.11 -27.74
N PRO A 20 -34.90 -17.04 -26.48
CA PRO A 20 -34.30 -17.69 -25.32
C PRO A 20 -34.71 -19.17 -25.21
N PHE A 21 -33.75 -20.05 -24.91
CA PHE A 21 -34.04 -21.43 -24.54
C PHE A 21 -33.98 -21.55 -23.01
N TYR A 22 -35.14 -21.63 -22.36
CA TYR A 22 -35.26 -22.04 -20.97
C TYR A 22 -35.24 -23.57 -20.91
N ALA A 23 -34.17 -24.14 -20.37
CA ALA A 23 -34.14 -25.55 -19.99
C ALA A 23 -34.23 -25.64 -18.46
N ALA A 24 -35.38 -26.11 -17.97
CA ALA A 24 -35.59 -26.50 -16.59
C ALA A 24 -34.94 -27.88 -16.34
N ALA A 25 -34.05 -27.96 -15.36
CA ALA A 25 -33.63 -29.21 -14.75
C ALA A 25 -33.22 -28.95 -13.29
N ASN A 26 -34.14 -29.21 -12.36
CA ASN A 26 -33.79 -29.58 -10.98
C ASN A 26 -34.01 -31.10 -10.88
N PRO A 27 -33.03 -31.85 -10.38
CA PRO A 27 -33.31 -32.59 -9.15
C PRO A 27 -32.17 -32.60 -8.13
N SER A 28 -32.55 -32.24 -6.90
CA SER A 28 -32.24 -32.94 -5.65
C SER A 28 -30.77 -33.19 -5.32
N GLY A 29 -30.17 -32.20 -4.67
CA GLY A 29 -29.00 -32.36 -3.81
C GLY A 29 -28.94 -31.17 -2.86
N GLU A 30 -29.28 -31.40 -1.60
CA GLU A 30 -29.16 -30.39 -0.54
C GLU A 30 -27.69 -30.06 -0.31
N ALA A 31 -27.31 -28.81 -0.53
CA ALA A 31 -26.17 -28.21 0.14
C ALA A 31 -26.51 -26.75 0.42
N SER A 32 -26.84 -26.55 1.68
CA SER A 32 -27.08 -25.29 2.34
C SER A 32 -25.85 -24.38 2.27
N ALA A 33 -26.15 -23.08 2.34
CA ALA A 33 -25.29 -22.00 2.82
C ALA A 33 -24.25 -21.39 1.87
N THR A 34 -24.35 -20.05 1.86
CA THR A 34 -23.23 -19.12 1.91
C THR A 34 -22.58 -18.74 0.57
N SER A 35 -23.27 -17.86 -0.16
CA SER A 35 -22.51 -16.82 -0.87
C SER A 35 -22.11 -15.81 0.20
N ALA A 36 -20.99 -16.09 0.86
CA ALA A 36 -20.33 -15.13 1.72
C ALA A 36 -20.01 -13.91 0.86
N GLU A 37 -20.83 -12.87 1.02
CA GLU A 37 -20.40 -11.50 0.79
C GLU A 37 -19.07 -11.38 1.50
N ALA A 38 -18.00 -11.20 0.72
CA ALA A 38 -16.67 -11.00 1.25
C ALA A 38 -16.73 -9.76 2.14
N SER A 39 -16.96 -10.02 3.42
CA SER A 39 -16.81 -9.07 4.49
C SER A 39 -15.39 -8.58 4.39
N PHE A 40 -15.22 -7.38 3.84
CA PHE A 40 -14.06 -6.57 4.15
C PHE A 40 -14.04 -6.48 5.67
N TYR A 41 -13.17 -7.27 6.28
CA TYR A 41 -12.80 -7.06 7.66
C TYR A 41 -12.06 -5.72 7.66
N GLU A 42 -12.82 -4.63 7.74
CA GLU A 42 -12.39 -3.42 8.44
C GLU A 42 -12.08 -3.89 9.86
N SER A 43 -10.86 -4.40 10.04
CA SER A 43 -10.27 -4.57 11.35
C SER A 43 -10.02 -3.17 11.88
N SER A 44 -11.08 -2.54 12.40
CA SER A 44 -11.05 -1.31 13.18
C SER A 44 -10.47 -1.58 14.58
N GLY A 45 -9.46 -2.44 14.67
CA GLY A 45 -8.52 -2.45 15.79
C GLY A 45 -7.29 -1.72 15.29
N ALA A 46 -6.96 -0.57 15.88
CA ALA A 46 -5.69 0.09 15.58
C ALA A 46 -4.57 -0.94 15.72
N ALA A 47 -3.88 -1.23 14.60
CA ALA A 47 -2.72 -2.12 14.62
C ALA A 47 -1.72 -1.60 15.68
N PRO A 48 -0.97 -2.48 16.36
CA PRO A 48 -0.01 -2.04 17.36
C PRO A 48 0.97 -1.04 16.74
N ILE A 49 1.11 0.11 17.41
CA ILE A 49 2.12 1.13 17.07
C ILE A 49 3.37 0.83 17.87
N TRP A 50 4.49 0.68 17.18
CA TRP A 50 5.80 0.61 17.81
C TRP A 50 6.32 2.01 18.10
N ILE A 51 6.46 2.37 19.38
CA ILE A 51 7.02 3.66 19.77
C ILE A 51 8.53 3.49 19.97
N ILE A 52 9.32 4.28 19.26
CA ILE A 52 10.77 4.38 19.40
C ILE A 52 11.11 5.78 19.89
N LYS A 53 11.77 5.86 21.04
CA LYS A 53 12.22 7.13 21.62
C LYS A 53 13.58 7.53 21.08
N MET A 54 13.77 8.81 20.79
CA MET A 54 15.01 9.43 20.32
C MET A 54 15.58 10.34 21.42
N ASN A 55 16.61 9.82 22.09
CA ASN A 55 17.31 10.45 23.20
C ASN A 55 18.58 11.18 22.72
N ASP A 56 19.15 12.04 23.56
CA ASP A 56 20.41 12.73 23.26
C ASP A 56 21.65 11.88 23.58
N ASP A 57 21.48 10.88 24.44
CA ASP A 57 22.53 9.99 24.92
C ASP A 57 22.51 8.63 24.19
N ASP A 58 23.60 7.87 24.31
CA ASP A 58 23.66 6.50 23.78
C ASP A 58 22.98 5.51 24.76
N PRO A 59 22.10 4.60 24.30
CA PRO A 59 21.62 4.47 22.93
C PRO A 59 20.59 5.55 22.57
N MET A 60 20.82 6.18 21.41
CA MET A 60 19.96 7.25 20.90
C MET A 60 18.54 6.77 20.63
N TYR A 61 18.37 5.56 20.09
CA TYR A 61 17.05 4.95 19.87
C TYR A 61 16.71 3.96 20.98
N GLN A 62 15.49 4.05 21.54
CA GLN A 62 15.02 3.13 22.59
C GLN A 62 13.58 2.65 22.29
N PRO A 63 13.37 1.34 22.04
CA PRO A 63 14.39 0.31 21.83
C PRO A 63 15.25 0.59 20.59
N ASN A 64 16.51 0.13 20.59
CA ASN A 64 17.44 0.33 19.46
C ASN A 64 17.26 -0.69 18.32
N SER A 65 16.40 -1.70 18.52
CA SER A 65 16.08 -2.71 17.52
C SER A 65 14.68 -3.25 17.77
N ILE A 66 13.89 -3.33 16.72
CA ILE A 66 12.57 -3.95 16.71
C ILE A 66 12.41 -4.77 15.43
N GLN A 67 11.49 -5.74 15.46
CA GLN A 67 11.05 -6.45 14.27
C GLN A 67 9.57 -6.13 14.05
N ILE A 68 9.24 -5.65 12.86
CA ILE A 68 7.88 -5.31 12.47
C ILE A 68 7.45 -6.13 11.25
N SER A 69 6.14 -6.28 11.08
CA SER A 69 5.55 -6.86 9.88
C SER A 69 5.03 -5.76 8.94
N ALA A 70 4.93 -6.06 7.65
CA ALA A 70 4.32 -5.15 6.69
C ALA A 70 2.89 -4.77 7.13
N GLY A 71 2.58 -3.47 7.04
CA GLY A 71 1.31 -2.90 7.50
C GLY A 71 1.29 -2.45 8.96
N GLN A 72 2.33 -2.72 9.75
CA GLN A 72 2.49 -2.13 11.08
C GLN A 72 2.99 -0.69 10.99
N THR A 73 2.71 0.09 12.04
CA THR A 73 3.16 1.48 12.15
C THR A 73 4.26 1.59 13.19
N VAL A 74 5.29 2.38 12.85
CA VAL A 74 6.33 2.81 13.78
C VAL A 74 6.16 4.31 13.97
N GLN A 75 6.18 4.75 15.22
CA GLN A 75 6.18 6.16 15.60
C GLN A 75 7.49 6.45 16.32
N TRP A 76 8.17 7.51 15.89
CA TRP A 76 9.36 7.99 16.58
C TRP A 76 8.96 9.16 17.47
N GLU A 77 9.46 9.23 18.69
CA GLU A 77 9.20 10.32 19.62
C GLU A 77 10.52 10.93 20.05
N ASN A 78 10.70 12.24 19.86
CA ASN A 78 11.87 12.93 20.36
C ASN A 78 11.69 13.27 21.84
N ASP A 79 12.29 12.46 22.72
CA ASP A 79 12.34 12.72 24.17
C ASP A 79 13.64 13.41 24.63
N GLY A 80 14.55 13.65 23.69
CA GLY A 80 15.74 14.47 23.86
C GLY A 80 15.45 15.98 23.97
N GLN A 81 16.53 16.75 24.11
CA GLN A 81 16.54 18.20 24.22
C GLN A 81 17.03 18.89 22.94
N VAL A 82 17.49 18.13 21.94
CA VAL A 82 17.90 18.65 20.61
C VAL A 82 17.06 18.07 19.47
N GLY A 83 17.23 18.60 18.26
CA GLY A 83 16.57 18.08 17.07
C GLY A 83 17.17 16.74 16.63
N HIS A 84 16.31 15.78 16.31
CA HIS A 84 16.68 14.44 15.82
C HIS A 84 16.05 14.18 14.46
N SER A 85 16.52 13.15 13.76
CA SER A 85 15.92 12.72 12.49
C SER A 85 16.06 11.22 12.29
N VAL A 86 15.15 10.64 11.53
CA VAL A 86 15.12 9.23 11.18
C VAL A 86 15.25 9.12 9.67
N THR A 87 16.14 8.25 9.20
CA THR A 87 16.32 8.03 7.77
C THR A 87 16.85 6.65 7.49
N ASP A 88 16.42 6.07 6.36
CA ASP A 88 17.00 4.86 5.79
C ASP A 88 17.99 5.18 4.66
N ASP A 89 18.20 6.47 4.34
CA ASP A 89 19.11 6.93 3.30
C ASP A 89 20.57 6.97 3.82
N PRO A 90 21.46 6.11 3.30
CA PRO A 90 22.87 6.09 3.72
C PRO A 90 23.60 7.41 3.45
N ALA A 91 23.14 8.21 2.48
CA ALA A 91 23.73 9.51 2.17
C ALA A 91 23.39 10.60 3.20
N ARG A 92 22.37 10.36 4.05
CA ARG A 92 21.89 11.31 5.07
C ARG A 92 22.13 10.84 6.50
N ALA A 93 22.38 9.55 6.70
CA ALA A 93 22.70 9.00 8.01
C ALA A 93 24.07 9.48 8.50
N SER A 94 24.18 9.76 9.82
CA SER A 94 25.47 10.12 10.46
C SER A 94 26.53 9.03 10.29
N LYS A 95 26.10 7.77 10.22
CA LYS A 95 26.91 6.60 9.88
C LYS A 95 26.22 5.86 8.74
N PRO A 96 26.74 5.91 7.50
CA PRO A 96 26.09 5.30 6.35
C PRO A 96 25.82 3.79 6.49
N THR A 97 26.59 3.08 7.32
CA THR A 97 26.43 1.64 7.57
C THR A 97 25.22 1.29 8.43
N ASP A 98 24.65 2.26 9.14
CA ASP A 98 23.53 2.05 10.05
C ASP A 98 22.17 2.25 9.33
N ALA A 99 22.22 2.68 8.07
CA ALA A 99 21.06 2.85 7.20
C ALA A 99 21.16 1.89 6.01
N LEU A 100 20.06 1.21 5.71
CA LEU A 100 19.95 0.32 4.57
C LEU A 100 18.72 0.71 3.77
N LEU A 101 18.94 1.23 2.56
CA LEU A 101 17.88 1.50 1.60
C LEU A 101 17.66 0.26 0.72
N PRO A 102 16.49 -0.41 0.79
CA PRO A 102 16.19 -1.53 -0.09
C PRO A 102 16.22 -1.15 -1.57
N ALA A 103 16.53 -2.11 -2.44
CA ALA A 103 16.54 -1.85 -3.88
C ALA A 103 15.12 -1.52 -4.39
N GLY A 104 15.00 -0.44 -5.17
CA GLY A 104 13.74 -0.05 -5.82
C GLY A 104 12.73 0.66 -4.92
N VAL A 105 13.08 1.01 -3.68
CA VAL A 105 12.23 1.85 -2.82
C VAL A 105 12.75 3.29 -2.77
N MET A 106 11.86 4.23 -2.55
CA MET A 106 12.22 5.62 -2.30
C MET A 106 12.76 5.75 -0.87
N PRO A 107 13.81 6.57 -0.64
CA PRO A 107 14.32 6.79 0.70
C PRO A 107 13.29 7.51 1.57
N PHE A 108 13.25 7.11 2.83
CA PHE A 108 12.55 7.77 3.91
C PHE A 108 13.48 8.72 4.66
N ASN A 109 12.98 9.92 4.94
CA ASN A 109 13.59 10.86 5.86
C ASN A 109 12.48 11.63 6.58
N SER A 110 12.47 11.61 7.91
CA SER A 110 11.48 12.34 8.71
C SER A 110 11.63 13.85 8.63
N GLY A 111 12.77 14.35 8.14
CA GLY A 111 13.23 15.70 8.44
C GLY A 111 13.60 15.83 9.93
N ASN A 112 13.78 17.08 10.36
CA ASN A 112 14.16 17.38 11.74
C ASN A 112 12.92 17.35 12.65
N VAL A 113 12.92 16.42 13.60
CA VAL A 113 11.95 16.28 14.69
C VAL A 113 12.48 17.04 15.89
N MET A 114 11.82 18.15 16.25
CA MET A 114 12.18 18.96 17.42
C MET A 114 11.84 18.22 18.73
N PRO A 115 12.40 18.64 19.87
CA PRO A 115 12.05 18.10 21.19
C PRO A 115 10.53 18.05 21.42
N GLY A 116 10.03 16.91 21.89
CA GLY A 116 8.60 16.64 22.09
C GLY A 116 7.80 16.34 20.81
N GLY A 117 8.46 16.32 19.64
CA GLY A 117 7.85 15.97 18.36
C GLY A 117 7.70 14.46 18.15
N ARG A 118 6.82 14.10 17.21
CA ARG A 118 6.55 12.73 16.75
C ARG A 118 6.14 12.67 15.29
#